data_AF-A0A522LTZ1-F1
#
_entry.id   AF-A0A522LTZ1-F1
#
_cell.length_a   1.000
_cell.length_b   1.000
_cell.length_c   1.000
_cell.angle_alpha   90.00
_cell.angle_beta   90.00
_cell.angle_gamma   90.00
#
_symmetry.space_group_name_H-M   'P 1'
#
loop_
_entity.id
_entity.type
_entity.pdbx_description
1 polymer ?
#
loop_
_entity_poly.entity_id
_entity_poly.type
_entity_poly.pdbx_seq_one_letter_code
_entity_poly.pdbx_strand_id
1 'polypeptide(L)'
;MNIADLARLAEHNQLRHEHTLVDMFDALRSIDPEVAEQTIYVFGDRTKAARWLTGPIKSLGGVRPLQVLAEGKREDVLRVLHQIGHGVYG
;
A
#
# COMPACT_ATOMS: atom_id res chain seq x y z
N MET A 1 -20.65 -17.99 19.95
CA MET A 1 -19.80 -17.78 18.76
C MET A 1 -18.92 -19.01 18.60
N ASN A 2 -19.04 -19.71 17.46
CA ASN A 2 -18.26 -20.92 17.16
C ASN A 2 -17.17 -20.65 16.10
N ILE A 3 -16.36 -21.66 15.74
CA ILE A 3 -15.26 -21.51 14.76
C ILE A 3 -15.77 -21.08 13.37
N ALA A 4 -16.94 -21.58 12.94
CA ALA A 4 -17.52 -21.17 11.66
C ALA A 4 -17.94 -19.69 11.68
N ASP A 5 -18.49 -19.22 12.81
CA ASP A 5 -18.82 -17.80 13.00
C ASP A 5 -17.55 -16.93 13.00
N LEU A 6 -16.46 -17.39 13.61
CA LEU A 6 -15.16 -16.70 13.59
C LEU A 6 -14.58 -16.61 12.18
N ALA A 7 -14.64 -17.68 11.40
CA ALA A 7 -14.15 -17.70 10.02
C ALA A 7 -14.91 -16.69 9.13
N ARG A 8 -16.25 -16.66 9.23
CA ARG A 8 -17.08 -15.68 8.50
C ARG A 8 -16.77 -14.24 8.93
N LEU A 9 -16.56 -14.01 10.23
CA LEU A 9 -16.19 -12.69 10.74
C LEU A 9 -14.81 -12.25 10.21
N ALA A 10 -13.83 -13.15 10.18
CA ALA A 10 -12.51 -12.87 9.64
C ALA A 10 -12.57 -12.53 8.14
N GLU A 11 -13.31 -13.31 7.35
CA GLU A 11 -13.53 -13.06 5.92
C GLU A 11 -14.19 -11.69 5.69
N HIS A 12 -15.25 -11.37 6.44
CA HIS A 12 -15.91 -10.08 6.35
C HIS A 12 -14.96 -8.91 6.69
N ASN A 13 -14.18 -9.05 7.76
CA ASN A 13 -13.19 -8.05 8.14
C ASN A 13 -12.08 -7.91 7.10
N GLN A 14 -11.64 -9.00 6.48
CA GLN A 14 -10.62 -8.98 5.43
C GLN A 14 -11.14 -8.24 4.19
N LEU A 15 -12.34 -8.57 3.71
CA LEU A 15 -12.96 -7.90 2.56
C LEU A 15 -13.11 -6.40 2.83
N ARG A 16 -13.60 -6.05 4.02
CA ARG A 16 -13.79 -4.65 4.42
C ARG A 16 -12.46 -3.89 4.55
N HIS A 17 -11.41 -4.56 5.05
CA HIS A 17 -10.07 -4.01 5.09
C HIS A 17 -9.51 -3.76 3.68
N GLU A 18 -9.63 -4.73 2.78
CA GLU A 18 -9.19 -4.58 1.39
C GLU A 18 -9.89 -3.43 0.66
N HIS A 19 -11.22 -3.31 0.82
CA HIS A 19 -11.97 -2.17 0.30
C HIS A 19 -11.43 -0.85 0.83
N THR A 20 -11.20 -0.76 2.14
CA THR A 20 -10.67 0.45 2.78
C THR A 20 -9.30 0.83 2.23
N LEU A 21 -8.43 -0.16 2.00
CA LEU A 21 -7.10 0.07 1.42
C LEU A 21 -7.21 0.62 -0.02
N VAL A 22 -8.10 0.05 -0.83
CA VAL A 22 -8.31 0.51 -2.21
C VAL A 22 -8.89 1.93 -2.22
N ASP A 23 -9.84 2.26 -1.35
CA ASP A 23 -10.39 3.62 -1.24
C ASP A 23 -9.29 4.64 -0.88
N MET A 24 -8.38 4.29 0.05
CA MET A 24 -7.23 5.13 0.38
C MET A 24 -6.28 5.31 -0.80
N PHE A 25 -6.08 4.27 -1.60
CA PHE A 25 -5.27 4.34 -2.81
C PHE A 25 -5.91 5.25 -3.86
N ASP A 26 -7.21 5.13 -4.11
CA ASP A 26 -7.91 5.98 -5.07
C ASP A 26 -7.93 7.46 -4.60
N ALA A 27 -7.99 7.70 -3.30
CA ALA A 27 -7.79 9.03 -2.72
C ALA A 27 -6.36 9.55 -2.98
N LEU A 28 -5.32 8.73 -2.75
CA LEU A 28 -3.95 9.10 -3.09
C LEU A 28 -3.80 9.42 -4.58
N ARG A 29 -4.37 8.59 -5.47
CA ARG A 29 -4.32 8.81 -6.92
C ARG A 29 -4.93 10.14 -7.34
N SER A 30 -5.92 10.62 -6.60
CA SER A 30 -6.53 11.93 -6.84
C SER A 30 -5.64 13.10 -6.38
N ILE A 31 -4.80 12.88 -5.36
CA ILE A 31 -3.90 13.89 -4.77
C ILE A 31 -2.55 13.92 -5.52
N ASP A 32 -1.97 12.76 -5.78
CA ASP A 32 -0.67 12.57 -6.42
C ASP A 32 -0.75 11.40 -7.42
N PRO A 33 -1.22 11.67 -8.65
CA PRO A 33 -1.40 10.65 -9.68
C PRO A 33 -0.08 9.93 -10.01
N GLU A 34 1.05 10.65 -10.05
CA GLU A 34 2.33 10.08 -10.44
C GLU A 34 2.79 8.99 -9.46
N VAL A 35 2.74 9.27 -8.15
CA VAL A 35 3.08 8.26 -7.14
C VAL A 35 2.16 7.05 -7.23
N ALA A 36 0.86 7.27 -7.44
CA ALA A 36 -0.11 6.19 -7.57
C ALA A 36 0.17 5.30 -8.80
N GLU A 37 0.41 5.90 -9.97
CA GLU A 37 0.71 5.15 -11.19
C GLU A 37 2.03 4.38 -11.09
N GLN A 38 3.07 4.98 -10.50
CA GLN A 38 4.34 4.27 -10.27
C GLN A 38 4.16 3.11 -9.29
N THR A 39 3.34 3.28 -8.26
CA THR A 39 3.04 2.19 -7.32
C THR A 39 2.30 1.05 -8.02
N ILE A 40 1.30 1.35 -8.87
CA ILE A 40 0.62 0.32 -9.70
C ILE A 40 1.62 -0.35 -10.65
N TYR A 41 2.49 0.41 -11.30
CA TYR A 41 3.49 -0.13 -12.22
C TYR A 41 4.40 -1.16 -11.53
N VAL A 42 4.85 -0.87 -10.32
CA VAL A 42 5.74 -1.75 -9.54
C VAL A 42 4.99 -2.98 -9.00
N PHE A 43 3.77 -2.83 -8.48
CA PHE A 43 3.06 -3.91 -7.78
C PHE A 43 2.02 -4.65 -8.63
N GLY A 44 1.69 -4.13 -9.81
CA GLY A 44 0.85 -4.75 -10.84
C GLY A 44 -0.66 -4.55 -10.67
N ASP A 45 -1.15 -4.34 -9.45
CA ASP A 45 -2.58 -4.10 -9.21
C ASP A 45 -2.83 -3.14 -8.03
N ARG A 46 -4.05 -2.58 -8.00
CA ARG A 46 -4.47 -1.60 -6.99
C ARG A 46 -4.41 -2.15 -5.57
N THR A 47 -4.80 -3.40 -5.35
CA THR A 47 -4.85 -3.98 -4.02
C THR A 47 -3.44 -4.16 -3.45
N LYS A 48 -2.48 -4.63 -4.25
CA LYS A 48 -1.07 -4.74 -3.83
C LYS A 48 -0.43 -3.37 -3.64
N ALA A 49 -0.71 -2.42 -4.54
CA ALA A 49 -0.24 -1.04 -4.40
C ALA A 49 -0.73 -0.41 -3.09
N ALA A 50 -2.02 -0.55 -2.78
CA ALA A 50 -2.63 -0.06 -1.55
C ALA A 50 -2.04 -0.72 -0.30
N ARG A 51 -1.83 -2.04 -0.33
CA ARG A 51 -1.18 -2.78 0.77
C ARG A 51 0.26 -2.32 1.00
N TRP A 52 1.01 -2.04 -0.05
CA TRP A 52 2.38 -1.55 0.10
C TRP A 52 2.41 -0.13 0.70
N LEU A 53 1.55 0.77 0.22
CA LEU A 53 1.50 2.16 0.72
C LEU A 53 1.13 2.26 2.20
N THR A 54 0.22 1.39 2.64
CA THR A 54 -0.29 1.38 4.02
C THR A 54 0.47 0.44 4.94
N GLY A 55 1.24 -0.50 4.38
CA GLY A 55 2.04 -1.48 5.09
C GLY A 55 3.40 -0.94 5.54
N PRO A 56 3.96 -1.46 6.65
CA PRO A 56 5.33 -1.12 7.05
C PRO A 56 6.34 -1.73 6.07
N ILE A 57 7.23 -0.91 5.52
CA ILE A 57 8.39 -1.39 4.78
C ILE A 57 9.44 -1.86 5.79
N LYS A 58 9.59 -3.18 5.92
CA LYS A 58 10.51 -3.78 6.89
C LYS A 58 11.97 -3.36 6.67
N SER A 59 12.41 -3.22 5.42
CA SER A 59 13.78 -2.78 5.09
C SER A 59 14.08 -1.32 5.47
N LEU A 60 13.05 -0.51 5.74
CA LEU A 60 13.18 0.91 6.13
C LEU A 60 12.83 1.13 7.61
N GLY A 61 13.08 0.15 8.48
CA GLY A 61 12.81 0.28 9.91
C GLY A 61 11.32 0.29 10.26
N GLY A 62 10.45 -0.20 9.37
CA GLY A 62 9.01 -0.32 9.59
C GLY A 62 8.21 0.93 9.20
N VAL A 63 8.82 1.88 8.50
CA VAL A 63 8.13 3.09 8.02
C VAL A 63 7.10 2.74 6.94
N ARG A 64 5.94 3.40 7.00
CA ARG A 64 4.87 3.25 6.01
C ARG A 64 5.01 4.32 4.93
N PRO A 65 4.97 3.98 3.63
CA PRO A 65 5.11 4.96 2.55
C PRO A 65 4.14 6.13 2.66
N LEU A 66 2.88 5.87 3.02
CA LEU A 66 1.89 6.93 3.16
C LEU A 66 2.26 7.97 4.23
N GLN A 67 2.95 7.55 5.29
CA GLN A 67 3.45 8.46 6.31
C GLN A 67 4.62 9.31 5.77
N VAL A 68 5.51 8.71 4.98
CA VAL A 68 6.61 9.44 4.30
C VAL A 68 6.07 10.50 3.35
N LEU A 69 5.00 10.17 2.60
CA LEU A 69 4.29 11.13 1.75
C LEU A 69 3.69 12.28 2.58
N ALA A 70 3.06 11.97 3.73
CA ALA A 70 2.49 12.98 4.63
C ALA A 70 3.57 13.90 5.24
N GLU A 71 4.80 13.42 5.42
CA GLU A 71 5.97 14.20 5.84
C GLU A 71 6.56 15.07 4.69
N GLY A 72 5.97 15.04 3.49
CA GLY A 72 6.45 15.79 2.33
C GLY A 72 7.65 15.16 1.63
N LYS A 73 8.05 13.95 2.00
CA LYS A 73 9.23 13.24 1.46
C LYS A 73 8.88 12.40 0.23
N ARG A 74 8.14 13.00 -0.69
CA ARG A 74 7.63 12.36 -1.92
C ARG A 74 8.73 11.68 -2.74
N GLU A 75 9.84 12.37 -2.95
CA GLU A 75 10.97 11.88 -3.76
C GLU A 75 11.63 10.63 -3.18
N ASP A 76 11.59 10.45 -1.86
CA ASP A 76 12.11 9.24 -1.23
C ASP A 76 11.22 8.04 -1.54
N VAL A 77 9.90 8.23 -1.59
CA VAL A 77 8.95 7.16 -1.98
C VAL A 77 9.14 6.77 -3.44
N LEU A 78 9.29 7.74 -4.35
CA LEU A 78 9.56 7.47 -5.77
C LEU A 78 10.89 6.74 -5.97
N ARG A 79 11.94 7.13 -5.24
CA ARG A 79 13.24 6.45 -5.29
C ARG A 79 13.13 4.98 -4.87
N VAL A 80 12.39 4.70 -3.80
CA VAL A 80 12.13 3.33 -3.34
C VAL A 80 11.36 2.54 -4.39
N LEU A 81 10.29 3.10 -4.96
CA LEU A 81 9.51 2.45 -6.03
C LEU A 81 10.40 2.12 -7.24
N HIS A 82 11.26 3.04 -7.65
CA HIS A 82 12.20 2.83 -8.74
C HIS A 82 13.17 1.66 -8.43
N GLN A 83 13.75 1.62 -7.23
CA GLN A 83 14.64 0.52 -6.83
C GLN A 83 13.93 -0.83 -6.81
N ILE A 84 12.68 -0.89 -6.33
CA ILE A 84 11.87 -2.12 -6.33
C ILE A 84 11.57 -2.55 -7.77
N GLY A 85 11.13 -1.64 -8.64
CA GLY A 85 10.81 -1.94 -10.03
C GLY A 85 12.00 -2.44 -10.86
N HIS A 86 13.21 -2.02 -10.52
CA HIS A 86 14.45 -2.47 -11.18
C HIS A 86 15.13 -3.66 -10.50
N GLY A 87 14.54 -4.23 -9.45
CA GLY A 87 15.12 -5.38 -8.73
C GLY A 87 16.41 -5.06 -7.98
N VAL A 88 16.67 -3.78 -7.70
CA VAL A 88 17.83 -3.29 -6.94
C VAL A 88 17.54 -3.31 -5.42
N TYR A 89 16.32 -3.66 -5.04
CA TYR A 89 15.85 -3.64 -3.65
C TYR A 89 16.10 -4.97 -2.92
N GLY A 90 16.93 -4.94 -1.88
CA GLY A 90 17.28 -6.08 -1.02
C GLY A 90 17.62 -5.62 0.40
#